data_AF-A0A956CHA4-F1
#
_entry.id   AF-A0A956CHA4-F1
#
_cell.length_a   1.000
_cell.length_b   1.000
_cell.length_c   1.000
_cell.angle_alpha   90.00
_cell.angle_beta   90.00
_cell.angle_gamma   90.00
#
_symmetry.space_group_name_H-M   'P 1'
#
loop_
_entity.id
_entity.type
_entity.pdbx_description
1 polymer ?
#
loop_
_entity_poly.entity_id
_entity_poly.type
_entity_poly.pdbx_seq_one_letter_code
_entity_poly.pdbx_strand_id
1 'polypeptide(L)' 'MSDSSPRREADGETDADGVDRTLIREMLALSPDDRLRRLEQLVEMIQRIRDANGFSAVP' A
#
# COMPACT_ATOMS: atom_id res chain seq x y z
N MET A 1 -23.73 13.48 -13.81
CA MET A 1 -23.55 12.11 -13.29
C MET A 1 -22.45 12.19 -12.25
N SER A 2 -22.80 12.12 -10.98
CA SER A 2 -21.85 12.18 -9.88
C SER A 2 -21.22 10.81 -9.71
N ASP A 3 -19.93 10.69 -10.00
CA ASP A 3 -19.14 9.51 -9.64
C ASP A 3 -18.91 9.55 -8.12
N SER A 4 -19.91 9.07 -7.39
CA SER A 4 -19.81 8.82 -5.96
C SER A 4 -19.22 7.43 -5.74
N SER A 5 -17.99 7.21 -6.21
CA SER A 5 -17.20 6.08 -5.77
C SER A 5 -16.94 6.24 -4.27
N PRO A 6 -17.39 5.31 -3.40
CA PRO A 6 -17.08 5.38 -1.99
C PRO A 6 -15.57 5.20 -1.86
N ARG A 7 -14.85 6.28 -1.55
CA ARG A 7 -13.49 6.17 -1.05
C ARG A 7 -13.62 5.30 0.20
N ARG A 8 -13.14 4.06 0.14
CA ARG A 8 -12.96 3.21 1.31
C ARG A 8 -12.26 4.09 2.34
N GLU A 9 -12.95 4.43 3.42
CA GLU A 9 -12.32 4.99 4.59
C GLU A 9 -11.32 3.94 5.03
N ALA A 10 -10.04 4.21 4.81
CA ALA A 10 -9.01 3.41 5.43
C ALA A 10 -9.15 3.68 6.93
N ASP A 11 -9.56 2.67 7.69
CA ASP A 11 -9.73 2.71 9.15
C ASP A 11 -8.38 2.88 9.90
N GLY A 12 -7.44 3.65 9.33
CA GLY A 12 -6.13 3.97 9.88
C GLY A 12 -6.12 5.35 10.52
N GLU A 13 -5.48 5.47 11.69
CA GLU A 13 -5.26 6.76 12.35
C GLU A 13 -4.27 7.59 11.51
N THR A 14 -4.80 8.30 10.52
CA THR A 14 -4.03 9.22 9.68
C THR A 14 -3.87 10.54 10.41
N ASP A 15 -2.63 11.00 10.62
CA ASP A 15 -2.39 12.25 11.33
C ASP A 15 -2.54 13.51 10.46
N ALA A 16 -2.30 14.68 11.07
CA ALA A 16 -2.44 15.98 10.42
C ALA A 16 -1.53 16.14 9.19
N ASP A 17 -0.48 15.32 9.08
CA ASP A 17 0.48 15.33 7.97
C ASP A 17 0.15 14.25 6.92
N GLY A 18 -0.96 13.52 7.08
CA GLY A 18 -1.36 12.44 6.18
C GLY A 18 -0.62 11.13 6.44
N VAL A 19 0.04 10.98 7.60
CA VAL A 19 0.81 9.79 7.94
C VAL A 19 -0.11 8.75 8.59
N ASP A 20 -0.20 7.56 7.99
CA ASP A 20 -0.91 6.41 8.55
C ASP A 20 -0.11 5.79 9.70
N ARG A 21 -0.50 6.13 10.94
CA ARG A 21 0.16 5.64 12.15
C ARG A 21 -0.16 4.18 12.43
N THR A 22 -1.30 3.67 11.96
CA THR A 22 -1.66 2.26 12.09
C THR A 22 -0.67 1.42 11.29
N LEU A 23 -0.45 1.78 10.03
CA LEU A 23 0.51 1.09 9.17
C LEU A 23 1.94 1.12 9.74
N ILE A 24 2.36 2.27 10.29
CA ILE A 24 3.68 2.38 10.93
C ILE A 24 3.79 1.43 12.13
N ARG A 25 2.79 1.41 13.02
CA ARG A 25 2.78 0.52 14.19
C ARG A 25 2.81 -0.95 13.77
N GLU A 26 2.02 -1.33 12.77
CA GLU A 26 2.02 -2.68 12.22
C GLU A 26 3.40 -3.09 11.70
N MET A 27 4.05 -2.21 10.92
CA MET A 27 5.38 -2.49 10.36
C MET A 27 6.47 -2.56 11.45
N LEU A 28 6.35 -1.77 12.52
CA LEU A 28 7.25 -1.80 13.67
C LEU A 28 7.07 -3.04 14.56
N ALA A 29 5.87 -3.63 14.58
CA ALA A 29 5.60 -4.86 15.32
C ALA A 29 6.19 -6.12 14.67
N LEU A 30 6.55 -6.05 13.38
CA LEU A 30 7.19 -7.15 12.65
C LEU A 30 8.68 -7.28 13.01
N SER A 31 9.19 -8.52 12.98
CA SER A 31 10.63 -8.76 12.92
C SER A 31 11.24 -8.17 11.64
N PRO A 32 12.55 -7.91 11.59
CA PRO A 32 13.20 -7.42 10.37
C PRO A 32 12.91 -8.30 9.14
N ASP A 33 12.93 -9.62 9.30
CA ASP A 33 12.69 -10.57 8.21
C ASP A 33 11.21 -10.62 7.78
N ASP A 34 10.28 -10.49 8.72
CA ASP A 34 8.85 -10.37 8.40
C ASP A 34 8.54 -9.07 7.67
N ARG A 35 9.20 -7.98 8.07
CA ARG A 35 9.07 -6.68 7.40
C ARG A 35 9.55 -6.76 5.96
N LEU A 36 10.69 -7.40 5.72
CA LEU A 36 11.22 -7.62 4.38
C LEU A 36 10.24 -8.43 3.52
N ARG A 37 9.77 -9.57 4.04
CA ARG A 37 8.78 -10.41 3.33
C ARG A 37 7.50 -9.66 2.98
N ARG A 38 7.00 -8.82 3.89
CA ARG A 38 5.79 -8.00 3.62
C ARG A 38 6.05 -6.95 2.53
N LEU A 39 7.23 -6.34 2.50
CA LEU A 39 7.61 -5.39 1.44
C LEU A 39 7.76 -6.10 0.08
N GLU A 40 8.37 -7.28 0.03
CA GLU A 40 8.48 -8.09 -1.18
C GLU A 40 7.10 -8.43 -1.76
N GLN A 41 6.15 -8.85 -0.90
CA GLN A 41 4.77 -9.11 -1.31
C GLN A 41 4.07 -7.87 -1.89
N LEU A 42 4.28 -6.70 -1.30
CA LEU A 42 3.73 -5.45 -1.81
C LEU A 42 4.33 -5.08 -3.17
N VAL A 43 5.64 -5.26 -3.35
CA VAL A 43 6.33 -5.02 -4.62
C VAL A 43 5.79 -5.96 -5.70
N GLU A 44 5.66 -7.25 -5.42
CA GLU A 44 5.08 -8.21 -6.35
C GLU A 44 3.64 -7.84 -6.74
N MET A 45 2.81 -7.43 -5.77
CA MET A 45 1.45 -6.98 -6.05
C MET A 45 1.45 -5.76 -6.99
N ILE A 46 2.30 -4.76 -6.73
CA ILE A 46 2.41 -3.56 -7.56
C ILE A 46 2.89 -3.92 -8.97
N GLN A 47 3.86 -4.84 -9.10
CA GLN A 47 4.33 -5.33 -10.40
C GLN A 47 3.20 -5.99 -11.18
N ARG A 48 2.42 -6.89 -10.55
CA ARG A 48 1.26 -7.53 -11.21
C ARG A 48 0.23 -6.50 -11.69
N ILE A 49 -0.05 -5.48 -10.88
CA ILE A 49 -0.98 -4.40 -11.26
C ILE A 49 -0.41 -3.61 -12.45
N ARG A 50 0.89 -3.30 -12.43
CA ARG A 50 1.57 -2.58 -13.51
C ARG A 50 1.49 -3.37 -14.83
N ASP A 51 1.83 -4.65 -14.78
CA ASP A 51 1.82 -5.54 -15.94
C ASP A 51 0.40 -5.70 -16.50
N ALA A 52 -0.59 -5.86 -15.62
CA ALA A 52 -2.00 -5.97 -16.01
C ALA A 52 -2.55 -4.70 -16.69
N ASN A 53 -2.03 -3.53 -16.30
CA ASN A 53 -2.45 -2.24 -16.88
C ASN A 53 -1.62 -1.83 -18.11
N GLY A 54 -0.76 -2.71 -18.64
CA GLY A 54 0.02 -2.44 -19.85
C GLY A 54 1.11 -1.37 -19.67
N PHE A 55 1.45 -1.01 -18.43
CA PHE A 55 2.62 -0.19 -18.13
C PHE A 55 3.86 -1.07 -18.25
N SER A 56 4.26 -1.41 -19.47
CA SER A 56 5.57 -1.99 -19.73
C SER A 56 6.59 -1.06 -19.08
N ALA A 57 7.39 -1.59 -18.15
CA ALA A 57 8.54 -0.87 -17.66
C ALA A 57 9.32 -0.35 -18.87
N VAL A 58 9.50 0.96 -18.96
CA VAL A 58 10.39 1.56 -19.95
C VAL A 58 11.76 0.90 -19.71
N PRO A 59 12.40 0.34 -20.76
CA PRO A 59 13.63 -0.45 -20.65
C PRO A 59 14.80 0.32 -20.02
#